data_AF-A0A3C1D5C8-F1
#
_entry.id   AF-A0A3C1D5C8-F1
#
_cell.length_a   1.000
_cell.length_b   1.000
_cell.length_c   1.000
_cell.angle_alpha   90.00
_cell.angle_beta   90.00
_cell.angle_gamma   90.00
#
_symmetry.space_group_name_H-M   'P 1'
#
loop_
_entity.id
_entity.type
_entity.pdbx_description
1 polymer ?
#
loop_
_entity_poly.entity_id
_entity_poly.type
_entity_poly.pdbx_seq_one_letter_code
_entity_poly.pdbx_strand_id
1 'polypeptide(L)'
;MTPEHEVVIVGAGFAGLAAAMELEAAGVTDVVILERAREVGGTWRENTYPGVACDVPAHLYALARHPWPHWTREFAPGAEIQAYLRRVAATTGI
;
A
#
# COMPACT_ATOMS: atom_id res chain seq x y z
N MET A 1 -12.43 -29.99 -3.41
CA MET A 1 -11.23 -29.31 -2.89
C MET A 1 -11.72 -28.12 -2.10
N THR A 2 -11.34 -28.00 -0.83
CA THR A 2 -11.57 -26.79 -0.03
C THR A 2 -10.47 -25.78 -0.34
N PRO A 3 -10.81 -24.48 -0.51
CA PRO A 3 -9.78 -23.46 -0.69
C PRO A 3 -8.89 -23.36 0.55
N GLU A 4 -7.60 -23.06 0.37
CA GLU A 4 -6.63 -22.88 1.47
C GLU A 4 -6.84 -21.55 2.22
N HIS A 5 -7.41 -20.55 1.54
CA HIS A 5 -7.70 -19.23 2.08
C HIS A 5 -9.11 -18.76 1.68
N GLU A 6 -9.78 -18.02 2.56
CA GLU A 6 -11.07 -17.37 2.26
C GLU A 6 -10.92 -16.28 1.19
N VAL A 7 -9.88 -15.44 1.29
CA VAL A 7 -9.61 -14.35 0.33
C VAL A 7 -8.15 -14.34 -0.12
N VAL A 8 -7.95 -14.23 -1.44
CA VAL A 8 -6.64 -14.00 -2.06
C VAL A 8 -6.63 -12.63 -2.71
N ILE A 9 -5.71 -11.77 -2.27
CA ILE A 9 -5.45 -10.45 -2.88
C ILE A 9 -4.20 -10.59 -3.74
N VAL A 10 -4.28 -10.15 -5.01
CA VAL A 10 -3.12 -10.16 -5.92
C VAL A 10 -2.57 -8.74 -6.06
N GLY A 11 -1.36 -8.53 -5.55
CA GLY A 11 -0.61 -7.29 -5.58
C GLY A 11 -0.60 -6.55 -4.23
N ALA A 12 0.57 -6.13 -3.77
CA ALA A 12 0.77 -5.40 -2.51
C ALA A 12 1.08 -3.91 -2.75
N GLY A 13 0.30 -3.27 -3.63
CA GLY A 13 0.28 -1.81 -3.79
C GLY A 13 -0.78 -1.16 -2.87
N PHE A 14 -1.08 0.12 -3.10
CA PHE A 14 -2.12 0.86 -2.36
C PHE A 14 -3.43 0.07 -2.23
N ALA A 15 -3.96 -0.43 -3.35
CA ALA A 15 -5.24 -1.13 -3.36
C ALA A 15 -5.21 -2.45 -2.57
N GLY A 16 -4.13 -3.23 -2.68
CA GLY A 16 -4.00 -4.49 -1.97
C GLY A 16 -3.89 -4.31 -0.46
N LEU A 17 -3.07 -3.34 -0.03
CA LEU A 17 -2.94 -2.99 1.39
C LEU A 17 -4.26 -2.44 1.93
N ALA A 18 -4.92 -1.53 1.20
CA ALA A 18 -6.24 -1.00 1.57
C ALA A 18 -7.28 -2.12 1.72
N ALA A 19 -7.35 -3.04 0.76
CA ALA A 19 -8.28 -4.15 0.80
C ALA A 19 -8.03 -5.07 1.99
N ALA A 20 -6.77 -5.41 2.29
CA ALA A 20 -6.44 -6.24 3.44
C ALA A 20 -6.85 -5.59 4.77
N MET A 21 -6.57 -4.29 4.96
CA MET A 21 -6.98 -3.58 6.17
C MET A 21 -8.51 -3.49 6.33
N GLU A 22 -9.25 -3.27 5.25
CA GLU A 22 -10.72 -3.19 5.33
C GLU A 22 -11.35 -4.58 5.52
N LEU A 23 -10.76 -5.65 4.98
CA LEU A 23 -11.18 -7.02 5.28
C LEU A 23 -10.94 -7.39 6.74
N GLU A 24 -9.76 -7.06 7.27
CA GLU A 24 -9.44 -7.26 8.69
C GLU A 24 -10.44 -6.48 9.58
N ALA A 25 -10.71 -5.21 9.24
CA ALA A 25 -11.70 -4.39 9.95
C ALA A 25 -13.14 -4.95 9.87
N ALA A 26 -13.46 -5.70 8.81
CA ALA A 26 -14.73 -6.40 8.65
C ALA A 26 -14.77 -7.77 9.36
N GLY A 27 -13.67 -8.19 9.99
CA GLY A 27 -13.55 -9.46 10.70
C GLY A 27 -13.14 -10.65 9.81
N VAL A 28 -12.78 -10.41 8.54
CA VAL A 28 -12.26 -11.43 7.64
C VAL A 28 -10.75 -11.53 7.86
N THR A 29 -10.30 -12.65 8.43
CA THR A 29 -8.92 -12.81 8.92
C THR A 29 -8.11 -13.86 8.16
N ASP A 30 -8.77 -14.75 7.40
CA ASP A 30 -8.09 -15.71 6.51
C ASP A 30 -7.86 -15.09 5.12
N VAL A 31 -6.90 -14.16 5.08
CA VAL A 31 -6.55 -13.39 3.90
C VAL A 31 -5.07 -13.58 3.59
N VAL A 32 -4.76 -13.85 2.32
CA VAL A 32 -3.37 -13.84 1.82
C VAL A 32 -3.18 -12.79 0.73
N ILE A 33 -2.08 -12.05 0.81
CA ILE A 33 -1.66 -11.13 -0.26
C ILE A 33 -0.50 -11.77 -1.02
N LEU A 34 -0.66 -11.91 -2.33
CA LEU A 34 0.38 -12.42 -3.22
C LEU A 34 0.97 -11.25 -4.00
N GLU A 35 2.23 -10.93 -3.75
CA GLU A 35 3.01 -9.94 -4.49
C GLU A 35 4.14 -10.62 -5.26
N ARG A 36 4.30 -10.24 -6.52
CA ARG A 36 5.35 -10.79 -7.39
C ARG A 36 6.74 -10.32 -6.96
N ALA A 37 6.83 -9.08 -6.49
CA ALA A 37 8.08 -8.50 -6.04
C ALA A 37 8.45 -8.91 -4.61
N ARG A 38 9.64 -8.49 -4.18
CA ARG A 38 10.18 -8.78 -2.84
C ARG A 38 9.68 -7.84 -1.75
N GLU A 39 8.91 -6.82 -2.11
CA GLU A 39 8.40 -5.82 -1.19
C GLU A 39 7.10 -5.20 -1.68
N VAL A 40 6.33 -4.64 -0.74
CA VAL A 40 5.14 -3.83 -1.01
C VAL A 40 5.48 -2.58 -1.82
N GLY A 41 4.48 -1.96 -2.46
CA GLY A 41 4.64 -0.67 -3.12
C GLY A 41 3.96 -0.54 -4.47
N GLY A 42 3.83 -1.66 -5.20
CA GLY A 42 3.26 -1.67 -6.54
C GLY A 42 3.92 -0.64 -7.46
N THR A 43 3.12 0.29 -8.00
CA THR A 43 3.58 1.39 -8.85
C THR A 43 4.79 2.14 -8.30
N TRP A 44 4.82 2.43 -7.00
CA TRP A 44 5.86 3.27 -6.38
C TRP A 44 7.16 2.55 -6.10
N ARG A 45 7.12 1.20 -6.07
CA ARG A 45 8.31 0.35 -6.08
C ARG A 45 8.90 0.23 -7.47
N GLU A 46 8.06 -0.04 -8.47
CA GLU A 46 8.53 -0.34 -9.84
C GLU A 46 9.05 0.90 -10.57
N ASN A 47 8.41 2.06 -10.36
CA ASN A 47 8.74 3.28 -11.07
C ASN A 47 9.77 4.11 -10.31
N THR A 48 11.04 3.98 -10.70
CA THR A 48 12.19 4.65 -10.07
C THR A 48 12.90 5.67 -10.98
N TYR A 49 12.23 6.09 -12.07
CA TYR A 49 12.80 7.07 -12.99
C TYR A 49 12.92 8.48 -12.35
N PRO A 50 13.92 9.29 -12.76
CA PRO A 50 14.10 10.62 -12.21
C PRO A 50 12.86 11.51 -12.36
N GLY A 51 12.44 12.15 -11.27
CA GLY A 51 11.30 13.07 -11.27
C GLY A 51 9.93 12.41 -11.05
N VAL A 52 9.86 11.09 -10.92
CA VAL A 52 8.60 10.38 -10.61
C VAL A 52 7.92 10.98 -9.36
N ALA A 53 6.65 11.34 -9.49
CA ALA A 53 5.85 11.98 -8.45
C ALA A 53 4.36 11.67 -8.65
N CYS A 54 3.57 11.83 -7.60
CA CYS A 54 2.12 11.77 -7.71
C CYS A 54 1.55 13.07 -8.29
N ASP A 55 0.49 12.96 -9.07
CA ASP A 55 -0.29 14.06 -9.64
C ASP A 55 -1.44 14.51 -8.72
N VAL A 56 -1.70 13.76 -7.65
CA VAL A 56 -2.65 14.10 -6.58
C VAL A 56 -1.89 14.75 -5.42
N PRO A 57 -2.42 15.82 -4.79
CA PRO A 57 -1.84 16.36 -3.57
C PRO A 57 -1.66 15.29 -2.51
N ALA A 58 -0.46 15.20 -1.93
CA ALA A 58 -0.02 14.07 -1.12
C ALA A 58 -0.90 13.82 0.12
N HIS A 59 -1.47 14.89 0.68
CA HIS A 59 -2.43 14.80 1.79
C HIS A 59 -3.75 14.11 1.42
N LEU A 60 -4.12 14.09 0.12
CA LEU A 60 -5.28 13.37 -0.41
C LEU A 60 -4.92 11.98 -0.93
N TYR A 61 -3.64 11.68 -1.09
CA TYR A 61 -3.15 10.41 -1.64
C TYR A 61 -2.71 9.41 -0.55
N ALA A 62 -2.86 9.77 0.73
CA ALA A 62 -2.66 8.86 1.85
C ALA A 62 -3.91 8.01 2.12
N LEU A 63 -3.71 6.80 2.67
CA LEU A 63 -4.80 5.97 3.19
C LEU A 63 -5.47 6.67 4.38
N ALA A 64 -6.80 6.72 4.38
CA ALA A 64 -7.58 7.56 5.30
C ALA A 64 -7.28 7.30 6.79
N ARG A 65 -7.01 6.04 7.18
CA ARG A 65 -6.67 5.64 8.55
C ARG A 65 -5.18 5.78 8.89
N HIS A 66 -4.35 6.12 7.91
CA HIS A 66 -2.90 6.24 8.04
C HIS A 66 -2.41 7.55 7.38
N PRO A 67 -2.77 8.72 7.94
CA PRO A 67 -2.26 9.99 7.42
C PRO A 67 -0.74 10.08 7.59
N TRP A 68 -0.09 10.85 6.72
CA TRP A 68 1.35 11.10 6.76
C TRP A 68 1.62 12.60 6.76
N PRO A 69 2.08 13.20 7.87
CA PRO A 69 2.30 14.64 7.94
C PRO A 69 3.68 15.07 7.41
N HIS A 70 4.54 14.11 7.06
CA HIS A 70 5.94 14.40 6.72
C HIS A 70 6.20 14.53 5.22
N TRP A 71 5.15 14.70 4.39
CA TRP A 71 5.29 14.96 2.96
C TRP A 71 6.21 16.15 2.70
N THR A 72 7.24 15.95 1.89
CA THR A 72 8.24 17.01 1.62
C THR A 72 7.75 18.11 0.68
N ARG A 73 6.70 17.85 -0.10
CA ARG A 73 6.06 18.79 -1.04
C ARG A 73 4.61 18.37 -1.34
N GLU A 74 3.84 19.28 -1.94
CA GLU A 74 2.42 19.03 -2.31
C GLU A 74 2.25 17.79 -3.18
N PHE A 75 3.09 17.60 -4.20
CA PHE A 75 3.08 16.44 -5.08
C PHE A 75 4.24 15.50 -4.72
N ALA A 76 3.97 14.50 -3.86
CA ALA A 76 5.03 13.71 -3.25
C ALA A 76 5.92 12.98 -4.29
N PRO A 77 7.26 12.97 -4.12
CA PRO A 77 8.14 12.11 -4.90
C PRO A 77 7.81 10.63 -4.72
N GLY A 78 8.00 9.83 -5.76
CA GLY A 78 7.65 8.41 -5.70
C GLY A 78 8.38 7.63 -4.60
N ALA A 79 9.65 7.97 -4.34
CA ALA A 79 10.41 7.36 -3.23
C ALA A 79 9.79 7.63 -1.85
N GLU A 80 9.17 8.80 -1.67
CA GLU A 80 8.51 9.15 -0.43
C GLU A 80 7.20 8.38 -0.24
N ILE A 81 6.45 8.19 -1.34
CA ILE A 81 5.24 7.36 -1.35
C ILE A 81 5.59 5.89 -1.10
N GLN A 82 6.70 5.40 -1.67
CA GLN A 82 7.20 4.05 -1.39
C GLN A 82 7.58 3.87 0.08
N ALA A 83 8.25 4.85 0.69
CA ALA A 83 8.56 4.85 2.12
C ALA A 83 7.29 4.86 2.98
N TYR A 84 6.28 5.64 2.58
CA TYR A 84 4.96 5.67 3.21
C TYR A 84 4.28 4.29 3.18
N LEU A 85 4.21 3.63 2.03
CA LEU A 85 3.57 2.31 1.92
C LEU A 85 4.29 1.23 2.74
N ARG A 86 5.62 1.22 2.73
CA ARG A 86 6.43 0.32 3.59
C ARG A 86 6.13 0.55 5.07
N ARG A 87 6.00 1.81 5.48
CA ARG A 87 5.62 2.16 6.86
C ARG A 87 4.23 1.62 7.19
N VAL A 88 3.24 1.87 6.33
CA VAL A 88 1.85 1.44 6.58
C VAL A 88 1.83 -0.07 6.82
N ALA A 89 2.36 -0.85 5.88
CA ALA A 89 2.46 -2.32 5.98
C ALA A 89 3.09 -2.76 7.32
N ALA A 90 4.26 -2.21 7.65
CA ALA A 90 4.94 -2.52 8.91
C ALA A 90 4.14 -2.14 10.17
N THR A 91 3.38 -1.05 10.15
CA THR A 91 2.59 -0.59 11.30
C THR A 91 1.25 -1.30 11.47
N THR A 92 0.69 -1.83 10.38
CA THR A 92 -0.57 -2.58 10.40
C THR A 92 -0.35 -4.08 10.60
N GLY A 93 0.89 -4.55 10.50
CA GLY A 93 1.20 -5.98 10.57
C GLY A 93 0.82 -6.74 9.28
N ILE A 94 0.70 -6.01 8.17
CA ILE A 94 0.41 -6.53 6.83
C ILE A 94 1.72 -6.67 6.05
#